data_AF-A0A817PG47-F1
#
_entry.id   AF-A0A817PG47-F1
#
_cell.length_a   1.000
_cell.length_b   1.000
_cell.length_c   1.000
_cell.angle_alpha   90.00
_cell.angle_beta   90.00
_cell.angle_gamma   90.00
#
_symmetry.space_group_name_H-M   'P 1'
#
loop_
_entity.id
_entity.type
_entity.pdbx_description
1 polymer ?
#
loop_
_entity_poly.entity_id
_entity_poly.type
_entity_poly.pdbx_seq_one_letter_code
_entity_poly.pdbx_strand_id
1 'polypeptide(L)'
;MFDDKIHTHNKYLFLNTAYSIPTVQILLGGSDSSILGVYEATRRKIPVIVITGTGGTADLVTDEYRYLYGEDQNQSEENYSHASEQNQFTD
;
A
#
# COMPACT_ATOMS: atom_id res chain seq x y z
N MET A 1 -49.78 -32.29 -26.99
CA MET A 1 -48.80 -31.36 -27.57
C MET A 1 -48.73 -30.21 -26.59
N PHE A 2 -47.82 -30.30 -25.60
CA PHE A 2 -47.73 -29.32 -24.53
C PHE A 2 -46.85 -28.17 -24.99
N ASP A 3 -47.35 -26.95 -24.76
CA ASP A 3 -46.75 -25.68 -25.07
C ASP A 3 -45.26 -25.61 -24.69
N ASP A 4 -44.45 -25.43 -25.73
CA ASP A 4 -43.18 -24.72 -25.67
C ASP A 4 -43.43 -23.35 -25.05
N LYS A 5 -43.05 -23.14 -23.79
CA LYS A 5 -42.64 -21.84 -23.22
C LYS A 5 -42.19 -21.97 -21.77
N ILE A 6 -41.27 -22.88 -21.50
CA ILE A 6 -40.33 -22.60 -20.41
C ILE A 6 -39.35 -21.58 -20.98
N HIS A 7 -39.70 -20.29 -20.86
CA HIS A 7 -38.74 -19.20 -20.98
C HIS A 7 -37.75 -19.31 -19.84
N THR A 8 -36.80 -20.24 -19.97
CA THR A 8 -35.59 -20.28 -19.18
C THR A 8 -34.82 -19.00 -19.51
N HIS A 9 -35.11 -17.92 -18.78
CA HIS A 9 -34.25 -16.75 -18.68
C HIS A 9 -32.97 -17.17 -17.95
N ASN A 10 -32.16 -18.00 -18.61
CA ASN A 10 -30.88 -18.44 -18.13
C ASN A 10 -29.88 -17.28 -18.33
N LYS A 11 -29.81 -16.43 -17.31
CA LYS A 11 -28.63 -16.38 -16.45
C LYS A 11 -27.26 -16.30 -17.14
N TYR A 12 -27.12 -15.52 -18.21
CA TYR A 12 -25.80 -15.16 -18.77
C TYR A 12 -25.71 -13.69 -19.21
N LEU A 13 -26.42 -12.79 -18.55
CA LEU A 13 -25.95 -11.40 -18.49
C LEU A 13 -24.80 -11.30 -17.48
N PHE A 14 -23.72 -12.04 -17.70
CA PHE A 14 -22.42 -11.59 -17.24
C PHE A 14 -22.04 -10.43 -18.16
N LEU A 15 -22.56 -9.26 -17.80
CA LEU A 15 -21.92 -7.96 -17.94
C LEU A 15 -20.75 -7.98 -18.92
N ASN A 16 -21.05 -7.70 -20.20
CA ASN A 16 -20.11 -7.39 -21.27
C ASN A 16 -19.41 -6.04 -21.03
N THR A 17 -18.94 -5.83 -19.81
CA THR A 17 -18.13 -4.70 -19.37
C THR A 17 -16.77 -5.29 -19.06
N ALA A 18 -15.84 -5.13 -19.99
CA ALA A 18 -14.44 -5.49 -19.80
C ALA A 18 -13.86 -4.61 -18.67
N TYR A 19 -13.99 -5.05 -17.43
CA TYR A 19 -13.31 -4.43 -16.31
C TYR A 19 -11.83 -4.86 -16.35
N SER A 20 -10.93 -3.88 -16.35
CA SER A 20 -9.51 -4.15 -16.17
C SER A 20 -9.28 -4.73 -14.77
N ILE A 21 -8.49 -5.80 -14.68
CA ILE A 21 -8.09 -6.36 -13.39
C ILE A 21 -7.14 -5.35 -12.72
N PRO A 22 -7.44 -4.86 -11.50
CA PRO A 22 -6.53 -3.97 -10.79
C PRO A 22 -5.25 -4.71 -10.40
N THR A 23 -4.10 -4.07 -10.57
CA THR A 23 -2.78 -4.61 -10.22
C THR A 23 -2.06 -3.61 -9.33
N VAL A 24 -1.29 -4.12 -8.36
CA VAL A 24 -0.45 -3.33 -7.44
C VAL A 24 0.91 -4.00 -7.36
N GLN A 25 1.98 -3.21 -7.27
CA GLN A 25 3.33 -3.70 -6.99
C GLN A 25 3.68 -3.44 -5.53
N ILE A 26 4.33 -4.41 -4.88
CA ILE A 26 4.86 -4.26 -3.52
C ILE A 26 6.38 -4.32 -3.60
N LEU A 27 7.04 -3.31 -3.02
CA LEU A 27 8.49 -3.28 -2.87
C LEU A 27 8.87 -3.68 -1.43
N LEU A 28 9.55 -4.81 -1.30
CA LEU A 28 10.11 -5.35 -0.06
C LEU A 28 11.63 -5.41 -0.24
N GLY A 29 12.36 -4.53 0.44
CA GLY A 29 13.80 -4.40 0.24
C GLY A 29 14.15 -3.99 -1.19
N GLY A 30 15.20 -4.62 -1.73
CA GLY A 30 15.56 -4.51 -3.15
C GLY A 30 17.00 -4.08 -3.37
N SER A 31 17.44 -4.20 -4.61
CA SER A 31 18.72 -3.71 -5.10
C SER A 31 18.50 -2.63 -6.16
N ASP A 32 19.55 -1.97 -6.62
CA ASP A 32 19.47 -0.86 -7.58
C ASP A 32 18.59 -1.15 -8.81
N SER A 33 18.53 -2.42 -9.26
CA SER A 33 17.66 -2.83 -10.38
C SER A 33 16.16 -2.77 -10.04
N SER A 34 15.78 -2.87 -8.77
CA SER A 34 14.41 -2.71 -8.28
C SER A 34 13.86 -1.30 -8.52
N ILE A 35 14.72 -0.27 -8.55
CA ILE A 35 14.31 1.12 -8.86
C ILE A 35 13.69 1.21 -10.25
N LEU A 36 14.30 0.53 -11.25
CA LEU A 36 13.76 0.49 -12.60
C LEU A 36 12.38 -0.18 -12.64
N GLY A 37 12.18 -1.22 -11.81
CA GLY A 37 10.89 -1.89 -11.66
C GLY A 37 9.81 -0.96 -11.11
N VAL A 38 10.13 -0.16 -10.09
CA VAL A 38 9.23 0.85 -9.51
C VAL A 38 8.90 1.94 -10.53
N TYR A 39 9.91 2.41 -11.27
CA TYR A 39 9.74 3.41 -12.32
C TYR A 39 8.80 2.91 -13.43
N GLU A 40 9.02 1.69 -13.93
CA GLU A 40 8.18 1.08 -14.96
C GLU A 40 6.74 0.84 -14.48
N ALA A 41 6.54 0.42 -13.23
CA ALA A 41 5.22 0.27 -12.64
C ALA A 41 4.47 1.61 -12.56
N THR A 42 5.15 2.64 -12.05
CA THR A 42 4.59 4.00 -11.94
C THR A 42 4.21 4.55 -13.32
N ARG A 43 5.09 4.38 -14.32
CA ARG A 43 4.84 4.79 -15.72
C ARG A 43 3.61 4.10 -16.32
N ARG A 44 3.34 2.85 -15.92
CA ARG A 44 2.17 2.07 -16.34
C ARG A 44 0.92 2.34 -15.49
N LYS A 45 0.96 3.31 -14.58
CA LYS A 45 -0.11 3.63 -13.63
C LYS A 45 -0.46 2.45 -12.70
N ILE A 46 0.52 1.60 -12.42
CA ILE A 46 0.40 0.56 -11.40
C ILE A 46 0.84 1.19 -10.08
N PRO A 47 -0.03 1.24 -9.04
CA PRO A 47 0.36 1.72 -7.72
C PRO A 47 1.48 0.86 -7.15
N VAL A 48 2.45 1.52 -6.50
CA VAL A 48 3.54 0.85 -5.80
C VAL A 48 3.39 1.11 -4.30
N ILE A 49 3.33 0.04 -3.53
CA ILE A 49 3.36 0.07 -2.07
C ILE A 49 4.79 -0.23 -1.63
N VAL A 50 5.43 0.73 -0.98
CA VAL A 50 6.78 0.57 -0.42
C VAL A 50 6.68 0.26 1.06
N ILE A 51 7.35 -0.80 1.50
CA ILE A 51 7.38 -1.18 2.92
C ILE A 51 8.68 -0.71 3.55
N THR A 52 8.58 0.27 4.44
CA THR A 52 9.71 0.90 5.14
C THR A 52 10.36 -0.05 6.15
N GLY A 53 11.65 0.11 6.41
CA GLY A 53 12.42 -0.69 7.36
C GLY A 53 12.80 -2.08 6.82
N THR A 54 12.70 -2.29 5.51
CA THR A 54 13.02 -3.57 4.86
C THR A 54 14.41 -3.59 4.22
N GLY A 55 15.14 -2.46 4.31
CA GLY A 55 16.49 -2.29 3.78
C GLY A 55 16.52 -1.98 2.27
N GLY A 56 17.74 -1.82 1.75
CA GLY A 56 17.99 -1.68 0.31
C GLY A 56 17.17 -0.58 -0.35
N THR A 57 16.64 -0.87 -1.53
CA THR A 57 15.88 0.10 -2.33
C THR A 57 14.61 0.61 -1.67
N ALA A 58 13.91 -0.22 -0.89
CA ALA A 58 12.69 0.21 -0.22
C ALA A 58 12.94 1.38 0.75
N ASP A 59 14.01 1.29 1.54
CA ASP A 59 14.36 2.35 2.48
C ASP A 59 14.92 3.57 1.76
N LEU A 60 15.73 3.38 0.71
CA LEU A 60 16.22 4.50 -0.12
C LEU A 60 15.07 5.33 -0.73
N VAL A 61 14.05 4.66 -1.31
CA VAL A 61 12.88 5.35 -1.87
C VAL A 61 12.07 6.04 -0.78
N THR A 62 11.98 5.42 0.40
CA THR A 62 11.30 6.00 1.56
C THR A 62 12.00 7.25 2.06
N ASP A 63 13.33 7.21 2.18
CA ASP A 63 14.14 8.33 2.65
C ASP A 63 14.10 9.49 1.67
N GLU A 64 14.18 9.21 0.36
CA GLU A 64 14.01 10.22 -0.68
C GLU A 64 12.60 10.84 -0.64
N TYR A 65 11.56 10.03 -0.46
CA TYR A 65 10.20 10.54 -0.31
C TYR A 65 10.07 11.45 0.91
N ARG A 66 10.65 11.07 2.05
CA ARG A 66 10.66 11.90 3.27
C ARG A 66 11.47 13.17 3.07
N TYR A 67 12.60 13.12 2.37
CA TYR A 67 13.40 14.31 2.09
C TYR A 67 12.66 15.31 1.20
N LEU A 68 11.97 14.83 0.15
CA LEU A 68 11.27 15.68 -0.80
C LEU A 68 9.93 16.21 -0.29
N TYR A 69 9.25 15.46 0.59
CA TYR A 69 7.87 15.75 0.99
C TYR A 69 7.68 15.85 2.51
N GLY A 70 8.74 15.76 3.32
CA GLY A 70 8.68 15.72 4.78
C GLY A 70 9.24 16.94 5.48
N GLU A 71 8.34 17.86 5.87
CA GLU A 71 8.37 18.72 7.07
C GLU A 71 6.87 18.89 7.47
N ASP A 72 6.31 18.72 8.67
CA ASP A 72 6.73 18.53 10.07
C ASP A 72 6.00 17.31 10.68
N GLN A 73 6.71 16.39 11.35
CA GLN A 73 6.12 15.38 12.26
C GLN A 73 6.84 15.38 13.62
N ASN A 74 7.29 16.54 14.11
CA ASN A 74 7.84 16.70 15.47
C ASN A 74 6.74 16.95 16.53
N GLN A 75 5.65 16.16 16.57
CA GLN A 75 4.67 16.24 17.68
C GLN A 75 4.00 14.90 18.05
N SER A 76 4.74 13.79 18.13
CA SER A 76 4.17 12.58 18.77
C SER A 76 5.09 11.74 19.64
N GLU A 77 6.31 12.19 19.96
CA GLU A 77 7.23 11.41 20.83
C GLU A 77 7.70 12.14 22.11
N GLU A 78 6.98 13.14 22.60
CA GLU A 78 7.28 13.76 23.92
C GLU A 78 6.21 13.56 25.01
N ASN A 79 5.18 12.71 24.80
CA ASN A 79 4.11 12.53 25.79
C ASN A 79 4.13 11.21 26.59
N TYR A 80 5.16 10.37 26.46
CA TYR A 80 5.28 9.14 27.25
C TYR A 80 6.43 9.12 28.27
N SER A 81 7.25 10.18 28.35
CA SER A 81 8.39 10.22 29.28
C SER A 81 8.09 10.85 30.65
N HIS A 82 6.87 11.35 30.90
CA HIS A 82 6.51 11.95 32.20
C HIS A 82 5.66 11.05 33.12
N ALA A 83 5.38 9.80 32.74
CA ALA A 83 4.52 8.92 33.54
C ALA A 83 5.27 7.97 34.50
N SER A 84 6.62 7.98 34.54
CA SER A 84 7.39 6.98 35.29
C SER A 84 8.27 7.50 36.44
N GLU A 85 8.23 8.79 36.79
CA GLU A 85 9.12 9.35 37.85
C GLU A 85 8.43 9.77 39.17
N GLN A 86 7.16 9.44 39.42
CA GLN A 86 6.52 9.79 40.71
C GLN A 86 6.27 8.64 41.69
N ASN A 87 6.82 7.45 41.43
CA ASN A 87 6.75 6.33 42.39
C ASN A 87 8.15 5.78 42.72
N GLN A 88 9.04 6.63 43.25
CA GLN A 88 10.22 6.16 43.98
C GLN A 88 10.49 7.05 45.20
N PHE A 89 10.22 6.46 46.37
CA PHE A 89 10.82 6.71 47.68
C PHE A 89 10.68 8.10 48.33
N THR A 90 9.84 8.17 49.36
CA THR A 90 10.27 8.71 50.67
C THR A 90 9.72 7.81 51.77
N ASP A 91 10.61 7.44 52.69
CA ASP A 91 10.42 6.57 53.87
C ASP A 91 9.29 7.00 54.82
#